data_AF-A0A2D9HSE3-F1
#
_entry.id   AF-A0A2D9HSE3-F1
#
_cell.length_a   1.000
_cell.length_b   1.000
_cell.length_c   1.000
_cell.angle_alpha   90.00
_cell.angle_beta   90.00
_cell.angle_gamma   90.00
#
_symmetry.space_group_name_H-M   'P 1'
#
loop_
_entity.id
_entity.type
_entity.pdbx_description
1 polymer ?
#
loop_
_entity_poly.entity_id
_entity_poly.type
_entity_poly.pdbx_seq_one_letter_code
_entity_poly.pdbx_strand_id
1 'polypeptide(L)'
;MGLGFGCGGGQVEPALLADIEALEQRAFDGDDMVSDVRTALLVSYGDFARLHADHAFAPEALFRRADLLVSAGKFEQAVLQYQDLHDGYPKFDKRPDCALLMAFVYDVHLKDKPLARRAYLRTAAIHPGTPQAETALQSVAWMDGQGALPAEMLP
;
A
#
# COMPACT_ATOMS: atom_id res chain seq x y z
N MET A 1 -20.76 -12.37 -45.99
CA MET A 1 -20.03 -13.35 -45.15
C MET A 1 -20.04 -12.83 -43.72
N GLY A 2 -20.37 -13.71 -42.78
CA GLY A 2 -20.98 -13.38 -41.49
C GLY A 2 -20.13 -12.55 -40.52
N LEU A 3 -20.87 -11.78 -39.73
CA LEU A 3 -20.48 -11.18 -38.46
C LEU A 3 -20.21 -12.26 -37.40
N GLY A 4 -19.33 -11.96 -36.44
CA GLY A 4 -19.16 -12.78 -35.24
C GLY A 4 -18.08 -12.27 -34.30
N PHE A 5 -18.30 -11.10 -33.69
CA PHE A 5 -17.64 -10.71 -32.44
C PHE A 5 -18.03 -11.71 -31.34
N GLY A 6 -17.06 -12.19 -30.59
CA GLY A 6 -17.28 -13.15 -29.50
C GLY A 6 -16.18 -13.08 -28.45
N CYS A 7 -15.80 -11.88 -27.99
CA CYS A 7 -15.05 -11.74 -26.74
C CYS A 7 -16.05 -11.79 -25.57
N GLY A 8 -16.48 -13.00 -25.22
CA GLY A 8 -17.35 -13.29 -24.08
C GLY A 8 -16.63 -14.21 -23.10
N GLY A 9 -15.42 -13.86 -22.67
CA GLY A 9 -14.72 -14.56 -21.61
C GLY A 9 -15.25 -14.07 -20.26
N GLY A 10 -16.42 -14.55 -19.84
CA GLY A 10 -16.87 -14.42 -18.46
C GLY A 10 -15.94 -15.25 -17.57
N GLN A 11 -14.86 -14.64 -17.08
CA GLN A 11 -14.03 -15.28 -16.07
C GLN A 11 -14.89 -15.41 -14.81
N VAL A 12 -15.01 -16.64 -14.30
CA VAL A 12 -15.64 -16.86 -13.00
C VAL A 12 -14.72 -16.23 -11.97
N GLU A 13 -15.21 -15.21 -11.27
CA GLU A 13 -14.46 -14.55 -10.20
C GLU A 13 -13.99 -15.59 -9.17
N PRO A 14 -12.73 -15.53 -8.72
CA PRO A 14 -12.22 -16.49 -7.75
C PRO A 14 -13.08 -16.49 -6.48
N ALA A 15 -13.44 -17.67 -5.96
CA ALA A 15 -14.23 -17.78 -4.73
C ALA A 15 -13.59 -17.00 -3.56
N LEU A 16 -12.26 -16.97 -3.51
CA LEU A 16 -11.51 -16.24 -2.50
C LEU A 16 -11.73 -14.71 -2.57
N LEU A 17 -12.05 -14.15 -3.75
CA LEU A 17 -12.39 -12.74 -3.86
C LEU A 17 -13.72 -12.44 -3.15
N ALA A 18 -14.73 -13.29 -3.34
CA ALA A 18 -16.01 -13.15 -2.66
C ALA A 18 -15.87 -13.30 -1.14
N ASP A 19 -14.99 -14.20 -0.67
CA ASP A 19 -14.67 -14.34 0.75
C ASP A 19 -13.98 -13.09 1.33
N ILE A 20 -13.06 -12.49 0.57
CA ILE A 20 -12.42 -11.21 0.92
C ILE A 20 -13.47 -10.10 1.04
N GLU A 21 -14.34 -9.95 0.04
CA GLU A 21 -15.40 -8.93 0.06
C GLU A 21 -16.34 -9.09 1.28
N ALA A 22 -16.70 -10.33 1.62
CA ALA A 22 -17.52 -10.61 2.79
C ALA A 22 -16.80 -10.28 4.12
N LEU A 23 -15.49 -10.47 4.18
CA LEU A 23 -14.68 -10.05 5.33
C LEU A 23 -14.56 -8.53 5.40
N GLU A 24 -14.33 -7.84 4.28
CA GLU A 24 -14.23 -6.37 4.22
C GLU A 24 -15.50 -5.70 4.75
N GLN A 25 -16.69 -6.22 4.42
CA GLN A 25 -17.97 -5.71 4.93
C GLN A 25 -18.12 -5.79 6.45
N ARG A 26 -17.34 -6.66 7.11
CA ARG A 26 -17.37 -6.91 8.55
C ARG A 26 -16.12 -6.38 9.26
N ALA A 27 -15.24 -5.69 8.53
CA ALA A 27 -13.94 -5.27 9.05
C ALA A 27 -14.05 -4.21 10.15
N PHE A 28 -15.15 -3.45 10.17
CA PHE A 28 -15.35 -2.36 11.10
C PHE A 28 -16.65 -2.52 11.90
N ASP A 29 -16.58 -2.21 13.19
CA ASP A 29 -17.72 -2.00 14.07
C ASP A 29 -17.66 -0.56 14.57
N GLY A 30 -18.45 0.32 13.95
CA GLY A 30 -18.27 1.77 14.09
C GLY A 30 -16.91 2.21 13.54
N ASP A 31 -16.13 2.90 14.38
CA ASP A 31 -14.78 3.38 14.04
C ASP A 31 -13.68 2.34 14.31
N ASP A 32 -14.02 1.22 14.96
CA ASP A 32 -13.05 0.22 15.42
C ASP A 32 -12.87 -0.93 14.44
N MET A 33 -11.60 -1.26 14.15
CA MET A 33 -11.23 -2.42 13.34
C MET A 33 -11.42 -3.73 14.12
N VAL A 34 -12.27 -4.62 13.63
CA VAL A 34 -12.55 -5.93 14.22
C VAL A 34 -11.32 -6.83 14.10
N SER A 35 -10.72 -7.19 15.24
CA SER A 35 -9.42 -7.87 15.31
C SER A 35 -9.38 -9.22 14.58
N ASP A 36 -10.42 -10.03 14.73
CA ASP A 36 -10.50 -11.35 14.09
C ASP A 36 -10.63 -11.21 12.57
N VAL A 37 -11.41 -10.23 12.12
CA VAL A 37 -11.59 -9.94 10.69
C VAL A 37 -10.30 -9.39 10.08
N ARG A 38 -9.58 -8.51 10.77
CA ARG A 38 -8.24 -8.06 10.34
C ARG A 38 -7.29 -9.23 10.14
N THR A 39 -7.29 -10.19 11.07
CA THR A 39 -6.43 -11.39 10.98
C THR A 39 -6.81 -12.25 9.78
N ALA A 40 -8.11 -12.47 9.55
CA ALA A 40 -8.62 -13.21 8.41
C ALA A 40 -8.30 -12.50 7.07
N LEU A 41 -8.44 -11.18 7.00
CA LEU A 41 -8.11 -10.38 5.82
C LEU A 41 -6.61 -10.43 5.50
N LEU A 42 -5.74 -10.31 6.52
CA LEU A 42 -4.30 -10.46 6.32
C LEU A 42 -3.99 -11.78 5.59
N VAL A 43 -4.51 -12.90 6.10
CA VAL A 43 -4.32 -14.23 5.48
C VAL A 43 -4.91 -14.27 4.07
N SER A 44 -6.17 -13.87 3.91
CA SER A 44 -6.91 -13.98 2.65
C SER A 44 -6.28 -13.18 1.51
N TYR A 45 -5.79 -11.96 1.78
CA TYR A 45 -5.06 -11.18 0.77
C TYR A 45 -3.76 -11.84 0.33
N GLY A 46 -3.01 -12.41 1.27
CA GLY A 46 -1.76 -13.11 0.96
C GLY A 46 -2.00 -14.38 0.15
N ASP A 47 -3.04 -15.14 0.51
CA ASP A 47 -3.44 -16.33 -0.23
C ASP A 47 -3.96 -15.98 -1.63
N PHE A 48 -4.74 -14.90 -1.77
CA PHE A 48 -5.22 -14.45 -3.07
C PHE A 48 -4.07 -14.10 -3.99
N ALA A 49 -3.13 -13.27 -3.55
CA ALA A 49 -1.98 -12.88 -4.36
C ALA A 49 -1.09 -14.08 -4.72
N ARG A 50 -0.97 -15.07 -3.84
CA ARG A 50 -0.21 -16.31 -4.09
C ARG A 50 -0.89 -17.24 -5.09
N LEU A 51 -2.21 -17.43 -4.97
CA LEU A 51 -2.98 -18.37 -5.78
C LEU A 51 -3.44 -17.77 -7.12
N HIS A 52 -3.55 -16.44 -7.19
CA HIS A 52 -4.06 -15.68 -8.33
C HIS A 52 -3.11 -14.54 -8.69
N ALA A 53 -1.81 -14.82 -8.77
CA ALA A 53 -0.75 -13.81 -8.98
C ALA A 53 -0.93 -12.94 -10.25
N ASP A 54 -1.51 -13.50 -11.31
CA ASP A 54 -1.78 -12.80 -12.57
C ASP A 54 -3.07 -11.97 -12.56
N HIS A 55 -3.86 -12.07 -11.49
CA HIS A 55 -5.13 -11.35 -11.37
C HIS A 55 -4.88 -9.86 -11.12
N ALA A 56 -5.69 -8.99 -11.74
CA ALA A 56 -5.53 -7.54 -11.62
C ALA A 56 -5.65 -7.03 -10.16
N PHE A 57 -6.41 -7.75 -9.33
CA PHE A 57 -6.55 -7.46 -7.89
C PHE A 57 -5.35 -7.90 -7.05
N ALA A 58 -4.46 -8.77 -7.52
CA ALA A 58 -3.35 -9.29 -6.71
C ALA A 58 -2.45 -8.19 -6.09
N PRO A 59 -1.95 -7.18 -6.84
CA PRO A 59 -1.18 -6.09 -6.23
C PRO A 59 -2.02 -5.24 -5.26
N GLU A 60 -3.30 -5.02 -5.57
CA GLU A 60 -4.21 -4.27 -4.70
C GLU A 60 -4.46 -5.02 -3.37
N ALA A 61 -4.65 -6.34 -3.41
CA ALA A 61 -4.78 -7.18 -2.23
C ALA A 61 -3.55 -7.09 -1.32
N LEU A 62 -2.34 -7.16 -1.90
CA LEU A 62 -1.10 -7.02 -1.15
C LEU A 62 -0.93 -5.61 -0.58
N PHE A 63 -1.38 -4.57 -1.29
CA PHE A 63 -1.32 -3.20 -0.81
C PHE A 63 -2.21 -3.01 0.42
N ARG A 64 -3.46 -3.48 0.36
CA ARG A 64 -4.39 -3.50 1.50
C ARG A 64 -3.86 -4.33 2.66
N ARG A 65 -3.18 -5.45 2.37
CA ARG A 65 -2.50 -6.26 3.39
C ARG A 65 -1.41 -5.45 4.11
N ALA A 66 -0.66 -4.62 3.41
CA ALA A 66 0.36 -3.77 4.02
C ALA A 66 -0.24 -2.75 5.02
N ASP A 67 -1.35 -2.11 4.68
CA ASP A 67 -2.09 -1.22 5.59
C ASP A 67 -2.55 -1.95 6.86
N LEU A 68 -3.09 -3.17 6.72
CA LEU A 68 -3.48 -4.00 7.87
C LEU A 68 -2.28 -4.44 8.72
N LEU A 69 -1.09 -4.60 8.12
CA LEU A 69 0.13 -4.88 8.88
C LEU A 69 0.54 -3.65 9.70
N VAL A 70 0.46 -2.45 9.13
CA VAL A 70 0.70 -1.19 9.86
C VAL A 70 -0.29 -1.05 11.02
N SER A 71 -1.58 -1.23 10.76
CA SER A 71 -2.63 -1.11 11.80
C SER A 71 -2.50 -2.18 12.89
N ALA A 72 -1.89 -3.33 12.57
CA ALA A 72 -1.58 -4.40 13.53
C ALA A 72 -0.24 -4.21 14.27
N GLY A 73 0.49 -3.12 14.03
CA GLY A 73 1.80 -2.86 14.64
C GLY A 73 2.94 -3.71 14.07
N LYS A 74 2.72 -4.41 12.96
CA LYS A 74 3.71 -5.29 12.31
C LYS A 74 4.53 -4.51 11.27
N PHE A 75 5.23 -3.49 11.74
CA PHE A 75 5.85 -2.46 10.90
C PHE A 75 6.93 -3.00 9.96
N GLU A 76 7.78 -3.92 10.43
CA GLU A 76 8.83 -4.53 9.60
C GLU A 76 8.23 -5.37 8.47
N GLN A 77 7.12 -6.08 8.74
CA GLN A 77 6.40 -6.85 7.72
C GLN A 77 5.72 -5.91 6.71
N ALA A 78 5.16 -4.78 7.17
CA ALA A 78 4.57 -3.78 6.29
C ALA A 78 5.61 -3.18 5.34
N VAL A 79 6.79 -2.82 5.86
CA VAL A 79 7.92 -2.33 5.05
C VAL A 79 8.30 -3.33 3.96
N LEU A 80 8.47 -4.62 4.32
CA LEU A 80 8.77 -5.67 3.33
C LEU A 80 7.67 -5.79 2.30
N GLN A 81 6.40 -5.79 2.72
CA GLN A 81 5.25 -5.89 1.83
C GLN A 81 5.19 -4.73 0.82
N TYR A 82 5.44 -3.48 1.27
CA TYR A 82 5.51 -2.31 0.39
C TYR A 82 6.70 -2.37 -0.58
N GLN A 83 7.86 -2.83 -0.12
CA GLN A 83 9.04 -2.99 -0.97
C GLN A 83 8.80 -4.04 -2.06
N ASP A 84 8.23 -5.19 -1.70
CA ASP A 84 7.90 -6.28 -2.63
C ASP A 84 6.88 -5.82 -3.67
N LEU A 85 5.88 -5.02 -3.27
CA LEU A 85 4.92 -4.43 -4.20
C LEU A 85 5.57 -3.46 -5.18
N HIS A 86 6.38 -2.54 -4.65
CA HIS A 86 7.04 -1.51 -5.43
C HIS A 86 7.96 -2.12 -6.52
N ASP A 87 8.69 -3.18 -6.17
CA ASP A 87 9.67 -3.82 -7.04
C ASP A 87 9.07 -4.93 -7.91
N GLY A 88 8.10 -5.68 -7.39
CA GLY A 88 7.52 -6.87 -8.03
C GLY A 88 6.39 -6.57 -9.01
N TYR A 89 5.69 -5.44 -8.86
CA TYR A 89 4.53 -5.09 -9.69
C TYR A 89 4.76 -3.79 -10.47
N PRO A 90 5.58 -3.79 -11.55
CA PRO A 90 6.01 -2.56 -12.22
C PRO A 90 4.88 -1.75 -12.87
N LYS A 91 3.73 -2.38 -13.15
CA LYS A 91 2.52 -1.76 -13.72
C LYS A 91 1.50 -1.31 -12.67
N PHE A 92 1.75 -1.56 -11.38
CA PHE A 92 0.86 -1.12 -10.33
C PHE A 92 0.93 0.41 -10.22
N ASP A 93 -0.22 1.06 -10.22
CA ASP A 93 -0.35 2.51 -10.21
C ASP A 93 0.12 3.11 -8.88
N LYS A 94 -0.06 2.39 -7.76
CA LYS A 94 0.32 2.81 -6.40
C LYS A 94 1.76 2.51 -6.00
N ARG A 95 2.66 2.29 -6.97
CA ARG A 95 4.10 2.15 -6.67
C ARG A 95 4.68 3.39 -5.95
N PRO A 96 4.36 4.64 -6.35
CA PRO A 96 4.81 5.82 -5.60
C PRO A 96 4.30 5.81 -4.15
N ASP A 97 3.04 5.39 -3.93
CA ASP A 97 2.46 5.27 -2.59
C ASP A 97 3.19 4.24 -1.75
N CYS A 98 3.50 3.05 -2.30
CA CYS A 98 4.29 2.04 -1.60
C CYS A 98 5.64 2.58 -1.13
N ALA A 99 6.34 3.33 -1.99
CA ALA A 99 7.64 3.91 -1.66
C ALA A 99 7.52 4.98 -0.54
N LEU A 100 6.50 5.85 -0.60
CA LEU A 100 6.25 6.86 0.42
C LEU A 100 5.82 6.24 1.75
N LEU A 101 4.87 5.31 1.73
CA LEU A 101 4.35 4.64 2.92
C LEU A 101 5.43 3.83 3.63
N MET A 102 6.30 3.14 2.88
CA MET A 102 7.48 2.48 3.46
C MET A 102 8.38 3.48 4.20
N ALA A 103 8.67 4.64 3.59
CA ALA A 103 9.48 5.68 4.23
C ALA A 103 8.80 6.25 5.49
N PHE A 104 7.49 6.45 5.42
CA PHE A 104 6.68 6.88 6.56
C PHE A 104 6.67 5.87 7.71
N VAL A 105 6.60 4.56 7.41
CA VAL A 105 6.68 3.51 8.43
C VAL A 105 8.03 3.53 9.13
N TYR A 106 9.14 3.71 8.40
CA TYR A 106 10.45 3.91 9.02
C TYR A 106 10.48 5.15 9.93
N ASP A 107 9.88 6.26 9.47
CA ASP A 107 9.94 7.55 10.15
C ASP A 107 9.10 7.59 11.43
N VAL A 108 7.83 7.20 11.29
CA VAL A 108 6.80 7.41 12.31
C VAL A 108 6.66 6.21 13.23
N HIS A 109 6.77 4.99 12.72
CA HIS A 109 6.53 3.79 13.52
C HIS A 109 7.82 3.17 14.05
N LEU A 110 8.82 2.97 13.20
CA LEU A 110 10.10 2.38 13.59
C LEU A 110 11.08 3.40 14.19
N LYS A 111 10.82 4.70 14.00
CA LYS A 111 11.69 5.81 14.44
C LYS A 111 13.13 5.71 13.90
N ASP A 112 13.34 4.99 12.80
CA ASP A 112 14.64 4.86 12.15
C ASP A 112 14.84 6.03 11.17
N LYS A 113 15.29 7.17 11.72
CA LYS A 113 15.50 8.40 10.95
C LYS A 113 16.49 8.23 9.79
N PRO A 114 17.63 7.53 9.95
CA PRO A 114 18.53 7.25 8.83
C PRO A 114 17.85 6.49 7.68
N LEU A 115 17.11 5.41 7.98
CA LEU A 115 16.42 4.64 6.96
C LEU A 115 15.26 5.42 6.35
N ALA A 116 14.48 6.12 7.15
CA ALA A 116 13.39 6.98 6.68
C ALA A 116 13.89 8.03 5.68
N ARG A 117 14.94 8.78 6.03
CA ARG A 117 15.52 9.81 5.16
C ARG A 117 16.00 9.21 3.85
N ARG A 118 16.68 8.05 3.89
CA ARG A 118 17.11 7.33 2.69
C ARG A 118 15.93 6.88 1.83
N ALA A 119 14.87 6.36 2.46
CA ALA A 119 13.67 5.89 1.77
C ALA A 119 12.92 7.06 1.09
N TYR A 120 12.72 8.18 1.78
CA TYR A 120 12.11 9.38 1.18
C TYR A 120 12.91 9.92 -0.02
N LEU A 121 14.22 10.04 0.11
CA LEU A 121 15.07 10.47 -1.02
C LEU A 121 14.98 9.50 -2.21
N ARG A 122 14.90 8.19 -1.94
CA ARG A 122 14.70 7.17 -2.97
C ARG A 122 13.32 7.31 -3.63
N THR A 123 12.26 7.59 -2.88
CA THR A 123 10.92 7.87 -3.43
C THR A 123 10.98 9.02 -4.43
N ALA A 124 11.60 10.15 -4.05
CA ALA A 124 11.73 11.31 -4.91
C ALA A 124 12.59 11.04 -6.17
N ALA A 125 13.63 10.22 -6.03
CA ALA A 125 14.52 9.87 -7.15
C ALA A 125 13.88 8.89 -8.14
N ILE A 126 13.09 7.92 -7.67
CA ILE A 126 12.49 6.87 -8.52
C ILE A 126 11.15 7.32 -9.12
N HIS A 127 10.39 8.16 -8.42
CA HIS A 127 9.08 8.64 -8.86
C HIS A 127 9.05 10.17 -9.04
N PRO A 128 9.97 10.77 -9.82
CA PRO A 128 10.04 12.23 -9.95
C PRO A 128 8.74 12.81 -10.53
N GLY A 129 8.29 13.93 -9.96
CA GLY A 129 7.09 14.64 -10.42
C GLY A 129 5.76 14.07 -9.94
N THR A 130 5.76 13.07 -9.05
CA THR A 130 4.55 12.61 -8.37
C THR A 130 4.30 13.37 -7.07
N PRO A 131 3.04 13.47 -6.59
CA PRO A 131 2.74 14.02 -5.27
C PRO A 131 3.54 13.35 -4.15
N GLN A 132 3.75 12.03 -4.25
CA GLN A 132 4.50 11.25 -3.27
C GLN A 132 5.98 11.65 -3.22
N ALA A 133 6.58 11.99 -4.36
CA ALA A 133 7.93 12.54 -4.41
C ALA A 133 8.02 13.93 -3.77
N GLU A 134 7.03 14.79 -4.01
CA GLU A 134 6.95 16.11 -3.37
C GLU A 134 6.81 15.99 -1.85
N THR A 135 5.88 15.15 -1.37
CA THR A 135 5.72 14.85 0.06
C THR A 135 7.01 14.29 0.66
N ALA A 136 7.68 13.37 -0.03
CA ALA A 136 8.94 12.79 0.45
C ALA A 136 10.04 13.86 0.62
N LEU A 137 10.17 14.80 -0.33
CA LEU A 137 11.13 15.90 -0.21
C LEU A 137 10.78 16.87 0.92
N GLN A 138 9.49 17.16 1.12
CA GLN A 138 9.03 17.95 2.27
C GLN A 138 9.36 17.27 3.60
N SER A 139 9.14 15.95 3.71
CA SER A 139 9.53 15.16 4.88
C SER A 139 11.03 15.26 5.15
N VAL A 140 11.89 15.12 4.14
CA VAL A 140 13.34 15.30 4.30
C VAL A 140 13.69 16.72 4.76
N ALA A 141 13.05 17.75 4.20
CA ALA A 141 13.28 19.13 4.62
C ALA A 141 12.90 19.35 6.09
N TRP A 142 11.76 18.83 6.55
CA TRP A 142 11.39 18.87 7.97
C TRP A 142 12.40 18.13 8.86
N MET A 143 12.86 16.94 8.43
CA MET A 143 13.87 16.17 9.17
C MET A 143 15.21 16.91 9.29
N ASP A 144 15.61 17.64 8.24
CA ASP A 144 16.86 18.41 8.20
C ASP A 144 16.72 19.80 8.87
N GLY A 145 15.55 20.12 9.47
CA GLY A 145 15.30 21.39 10.15
C GLY A 145 15.06 22.57 9.19
N GLN A 146 14.78 22.28 7.92
CA GLN A 146 14.60 23.26 6.83
C GLN A 146 13.13 23.41 6.41
N GLY A 147 12.22 22.62 6.96
CA GLY A 147 10.82 22.70 6.60
C GLY A 147 10.21 24.00 7.13
N ALA A 148 9.56 24.76 6.24
CA ALA A 148 8.77 25.91 6.63
C ALA A 148 7.68 25.47 7.61
N LEU A 149 7.49 26.21 8.69
CA LEU A 149 6.26 26.11 9.48
C LEU A 149 5.09 26.37 8.51
N PRO A 150 4.04 25.53 8.49
CA PRO A 150 2.86 25.84 7.71
C PRO A 150 2.38 27.24 8.11
N ALA A 151 1.93 28.04 7.14
CA ALA A 151 1.54 29.43 7.37
C ALA A 151 0.49 29.58 8.48
N GLU A 152 -0.27 28.51 8.73
CA GLU A 152 -1.28 28.33 9.77
C GLU A 152 -0.71 28.27 11.21
N MET A 153 0.61 28.05 11.34
CA MET A 153 1.35 27.96 12.60
C MET A 153 2.28 29.16 12.85
N LEU A 154 2.22 30.21 12.01
CA LEU A 154 2.88 31.48 12.29
C LEU A 154 1.99 32.32 13.23
N PRO A 155 2.55 32.97 14.27
CA PRO A 155 1.80 33.76 15.24
C PRO A 155 1.15 35.02 14.64
#